data_AF-A0A8S0FMG0-F1
#
_entry.id   AF-A0A8S0FMG0-F1
#
_cell.length_a   1.000
_cell.length_b   1.000
_cell.length_c   1.000
_cell.angle_alpha   90.00
_cell.angle_beta   90.00
_cell.angle_gamma   90.00
#
_symmetry.space_group_name_H-M   'P 1'
#
loop_
_entity.id
_entity.type
_entity.pdbx_description
1 polymer ?
#
loop_
_entity_poly.entity_id
_entity_poly.type
_entity_poly.pdbx_seq_one_letter_code
_entity_poly.pdbx_strand_id
1 'polypeptide(L)' 'MCLARPRLTTVRYPIVTMATQAAELALALADNRPLPEITNVFSPTLVRRHSVSTPSLEASHHATSD' A
#
# COMPACT_ATOMS: atom_id res chain seq x y z
N MET A 1 -9.48 5.75 25.73
CA MET A 1 -8.29 5.36 24.94
C MET A 1 -8.31 6.14 23.62
N CYS A 2 -7.51 7.19 23.49
CA CYS A 2 -7.48 7.97 22.24
C CYS A 2 -6.55 7.30 21.23
N LEU A 3 -7.09 6.98 20.04
CA LEU A 3 -6.32 6.59 18.86
C LEU A 3 -5.24 7.65 18.57
N ALA A 4 -4.07 7.21 18.09
CA ALA A 4 -2.95 8.07 17.71
C ALA A 4 -3.41 9.24 16.82
N ARG A 5 -3.10 10.47 17.25
CA ARG A 5 -3.26 11.71 16.50
C ARG A 5 -1.88 12.31 16.26
N PRO A 6 -1.56 12.77 15.04
CA PRO A 6 -2.40 12.81 13.84
C PRO A 6 -2.72 11.41 13.27
N ARG A 7 -3.83 11.28 12.53
CA ARG A 7 -4.15 10.01 11.85
C ARG A 7 -3.07 9.71 10.81
N LEU A 8 -2.54 8.48 10.83
CA LEU A 8 -1.42 8.04 10.00
C LEU A 8 -1.83 7.86 8.53
N THR A 9 -1.07 8.43 7.60
CA THR A 9 -1.11 8.11 6.17
C THR A 9 -0.60 6.70 5.96
N THR A 10 -1.35 5.86 5.25
CA THR A 10 -1.05 4.43 5.13
C THR A 10 -1.20 3.94 3.70
N VAL A 11 -0.56 2.82 3.39
CA VAL A 11 -0.74 2.08 2.14
C VAL A 11 -1.72 0.94 2.39
N ARG A 12 -2.84 0.90 1.66
CA ARG A 12 -3.85 -0.16 1.78
C ARG A 12 -3.68 -1.17 0.65
N TYR A 13 -3.25 -2.38 1.00
CA TYR A 13 -3.21 -3.51 0.08
C TYR A 13 -4.56 -4.24 0.01
N PRO A 14 -4.90 -4.89 -1.12
CA PRO A 14 -6.14 -5.67 -1.27
C PRO A 14 -6.02 -7.06 -0.61
N ILE A 15 -5.82 -7.09 0.71
CA ILE A 15 -5.50 -8.32 1.45
C ILE A 15 -6.58 -9.41 1.35
N VAL A 16 -7.85 -9.02 1.20
CA VAL A 16 -8.97 -9.97 1.07
C VAL A 16 -8.86 -10.70 -0.26
N THR A 17 -8.69 -9.97 -1.36
CA THR A 17 -8.52 -10.55 -2.69
C THR A 17 -7.27 -11.43 -2.77
N MET A 18 -6.17 -11.00 -2.15
CA MET A 18 -4.95 -11.81 -2.04
C MET A 18 -5.21 -13.13 -1.33
N ALA A 19 -5.90 -13.10 -0.18
CA ALA A 19 -6.22 -14.28 0.59
C ALA A 19 -7.17 -15.23 -0.16
N THR A 20 -8.19 -14.69 -0.84
CA THR A 20 -9.11 -15.48 -1.66
C THR A 20 -8.36 -16.21 -2.77
N GLN A 21 -7.53 -15.51 -3.52
CA GLN A 21 -6.74 -16.13 -4.60
C GLN A 21 -5.77 -17.18 -4.06
N ALA A 22 -5.12 -16.92 -2.91
CA ALA A 22 -4.25 -17.91 -2.28
C ALA A 22 -5.01 -19.19 -1.89
N ALA A 23 -6.24 -19.06 -1.36
CA ALA A 23 -7.07 -20.19 -1.02
C ALA A 23 -7.51 -20.99 -2.26
N GLU A 24 -7.91 -20.30 -3.34
CA GLU A 24 -8.27 -20.94 -4.61
C GLU A 24 -7.09 -21.73 -5.21
N LEU A 25 -5.89 -21.14 -5.18
CA LEU A 25 -4.67 -21.82 -5.62
C LEU A 25 -4.33 -23.03 -4.75
N ALA A 26 -4.47 -22.92 -3.43
CA ALA A 26 -4.23 -24.02 -2.50
C ALA A 26 -5.17 -25.21 -2.76
N LEU A 27 -6.46 -24.94 -3.03
CA LEU A 27 -7.43 -25.97 -3.40
C LEU A 27 -7.11 -26.59 -4.76
N ALA A 28 -6.75 -25.78 -5.76
CA ALA A 28 -6.35 -26.29 -7.08
C ALA A 28 -5.12 -27.20 -6.99
N LEU A 29 -4.12 -26.83 -6.18
CA LEU A 29 -2.94 -27.66 -5.93
C LEU A 29 -3.28 -28.95 -5.17
N ALA A 30 -4.18 -28.89 -4.19
CA ALA A 30 -4.65 -30.08 -3.47
C ALA A 30 -5.33 -31.09 -4.42
N ASP A 31 -6.03 -30.59 -5.44
CA ASP A 31 -6.69 -31.39 -6.48
C ASP A 31 -5.75 -31.80 -7.64
N ASN A 32 -4.43 -31.52 -7.55
CA ASN A 32 -3.45 -31.73 -8.62
C ASN A 32 -3.81 -31.06 -9.96
N ARG A 33 -4.52 -29.93 -9.92
CA ARG A 33 -4.85 -29.16 -11.14
C ARG A 33 -3.67 -28.29 -11.58
N PRO A 34 -3.44 -28.13 -12.89
CA PRO A 34 -2.41 -27.24 -13.39
C PRO A 34 -2.74 -25.80 -13.02
N LEU A 35 -1.76 -25.10 -12.46
CA LEU A 35 -1.89 -23.67 -12.14
C LEU A 35 -1.69 -22.81 -13.40
N PRO A 36 -2.32 -21.63 -13.45
CA PRO A 36 -1.98 -20.63 -14.46
C PRO A 36 -0.51 -20.20 -14.30
N GLU A 37 0.21 -20.02 -15.39
CA GLU A 37 1.60 -19.53 -15.39
C GLU A 37 1.72 -18.02 -15.10
N ILE A 38 0.60 -17.38 -14.73
CA ILE A 38 0.52 -15.93 -14.58
C ILE A 38 0.82 -15.55 -13.13
N THR A 39 1.82 -14.69 -12.93
CA THR A 39 2.08 -14.07 -11.63
C THR A 39 1.09 -12.92 -11.39
N ASN A 40 0.22 -13.07 -10.40
CA ASN A 40 -0.73 -12.04 -10.02
C ASN A 40 -0.03 -10.87 -9.29
N VAL A 41 -0.11 -9.66 -9.85
CA VAL A 41 0.41 -8.44 -9.23
C VAL A 41 -0.74 -7.65 -8.59
N PHE A 42 -0.62 -7.35 -7.29
CA PHE A 42 -1.61 -6.58 -6.54
C PHE A 42 -1.14 -5.15 -6.33
N SER A 43 -1.92 -4.19 -6.81
CA SER A 43 -1.61 -2.76 -6.65
C SER A 43 -2.21 -2.21 -5.35
N PRO A 44 -1.41 -1.58 -4.48
CA PRO A 44 -1.94 -0.94 -3.28
C PRO A 44 -2.56 0.44 -3.57
N THR A 45 -3.33 0.95 -2.62
CA THR A 45 -3.87 2.32 -2.64
C THR A 45 -3.26 3.17 -1.55
N LEU A 46 -2.79 4.38 -1.89
CA LEU A 46 -2.35 5.36 -0.90
C LEU A 46 -3.55 6.00 -0.20
N VAL A 47 -3.59 5.91 1.13
CA VAL A 47 -4.60 6.57 1.97
C VAL A 47 -3.95 7.74 2.67
N ARG A 48 -4.11 8.94 2.11
CA ARG A 48 -3.57 10.18 2.69
C ARG A 48 -4.35 10.60 3.92
N ARG A 49 -3.63 10.99 4.97
CA ARG A 49 -4.15 11.57 6.20
C ARG A 49 -3.25 12.73 6.63
N HIS A 50 -3.15 12.99 7.94
CA HIS A 50 -2.56 14.22 8.49
C HIS A 50 -1.12 14.04 8.97
N SER A 51 -0.57 12.84 8.87
CA SER A 51 0.80 12.55 9.31
C SER A 51 1.86 12.83 8.24
N VAL A 52 1.48 13.30 7.04
CA VAL A 52 2.41 13.60 5.94
C VAL A 52 2.01 14.92 5.32
N SER A 53 2.95 15.87 5.29
CA SER A 53 2.79 17.19 4.66
C SER A 53 3.62 17.24 3.37
N THR A 54 3.16 18.02 2.40
CA THR A 54 4.00 18.37 1.24
C THR A 54 5.13 19.29 1.70
N PRO A 55 6.39 19.01 1.34
CA PRO A 55 7.48 19.94 1.62
C PRO A 55 7.22 21.27 0.90
N SER A 56 7.29 22.39 1.64
CA SER A 56 7.14 23.73 1.07
C SER A 56 8.39 24.07 0.25
N LEU A 57 8.21 24.43 -1.02
CA LEU A 57 9.27 24.86 -1.94
C LEU A 57 9.88 26.23 -1.60
N GLU A 58 9.52 26.84 -0.48
CA GLU A 58 9.94 28.20 -0.10
C GLU A 58 11.32 28.28 0.60
N ALA A 59 11.94 27.13 0.91
CA ALA A 59 13.24 27.10 1.60
C ALA A 59 14.46 27.33 0.68
N SER A 60 14.27 27.50 -0.63
CA SER A 60 15.38 27.56 -1.61
C SER A 60 15.73 28.98 -2.11
N HIS A 61 15.05 30.04 -1.64
CA HIS A 61 15.28 31.41 -2.11
C HIS A 61 16.02 32.34 -1.10
N HIS A 62 16.50 31.83 0.03
CA HIS A 62 17.18 32.64 1.06
C HIS A 62 18.63 32.21 1.31
N ALA A 63 19.40 31.99 0.24
CA ALA A 63 20.83 31.68 0.32
C ALA A 63 21.62 32.31 -0.84
N THR A 64 21.36 33.57 -1.17
CA THR A 64 22.29 34.41 -1.96
C THR A 64 21.98 35.87 -1.63
N SER A 65 22.52 36.36 -0.51
CA SER A 65 22.83 37.78 -0.21
C SER A 65 23.05 37.92 1.29
N ASP A 66 24.28 37.65 1.73
CA ASP A 66 25.06 38.46 2.68
C ASP A 66 26.52 37.97 2.67
#